data_AF-A0A960XLJ7-F1
#
_entry.id   AF-A0A960XLJ7-F1
#
_cell.length_a   1.000
_cell.length_b   1.000
_cell.length_c   1.000
_cell.angle_alpha   90.00
_cell.angle_beta   90.00
_cell.angle_gamma   90.00
#
_symmetry.space_group_name_H-M   'P 1'
#
loop_
_entity.id
_entity.type
_entity.pdbx_description
1 polymer ?
#
loop_
_entity_poly.entity_id
_entity_poly.type
_entity_poly.pdbx_seq_one_letter_code
_entity_poly.pdbx_strand_id
1 'polypeptide(L)'
;MYAANNISKGILKFAQTGVVRLGGLICNSRKVDNEREMIQEFAKRLGTQMIHFVPRDNDVQRAEINRKTVIDWNPQSTQAAEYRALAKAIDGNDMKVVPTPLKIEELEGLLMEYGLFN
;
A
#
# COMPACT_ATOMS: atom_id res chain seq x y z
N MET A 1 -7.77 -5.00 0.38
CA MET A 1 -8.22 -3.92 1.29
C MET A 1 -8.65 -4.41 2.67
N TYR A 2 -9.46 -5.49 2.81
CA TYR A 2 -9.87 -6.03 4.11
C TYR A 2 -8.72 -6.22 5.12
N ALA A 3 -7.61 -6.84 4.70
CA ALA A 3 -6.43 -7.04 5.54
C ALA A 3 -5.86 -5.70 6.05
N ALA A 4 -5.69 -4.71 5.16
CA ALA A 4 -5.19 -3.38 5.53
C ALA A 4 -6.15 -2.66 6.50
N ASN A 5 -7.45 -2.80 6.32
CA ASN A 5 -8.46 -2.26 7.24
C ASN A 5 -8.37 -2.93 8.62
N ASN A 6 -8.21 -4.26 8.67
CA ASN A 6 -8.06 -5.00 9.93
C ASN A 6 -6.75 -4.68 10.66
N ILE A 7 -5.64 -4.51 9.95
CA ILE A 7 -4.38 -4.02 10.52
C ILE A 7 -4.57 -2.61 11.10
N SER A 8 -5.31 -1.74 10.39
CA SER A 8 -5.61 -0.39 10.87
C SER A 8 -6.42 -0.40 12.18
N LYS A 9 -7.37 -1.35 12.35
CA LYS A 9 -8.07 -1.57 13.64
C LYS A 9 -7.09 -1.96 14.75
N GLY A 10 -6.10 -2.80 14.44
CA GLY A 10 -5.01 -3.14 15.35
C GLY A 10 -4.21 -1.91 15.76
N ILE A 11 -3.78 -1.10 14.80
CA ILE A 11 -3.03 0.16 15.05
C ILE A 11 -3.85 1.10 15.93
N LEU A 12 -5.13 1.32 15.62
CA LEU A 12 -6.03 2.17 16.42
C LEU A 12 -6.09 1.70 17.88
N LYS A 13 -6.19 0.39 18.12
CA LYS A 13 -6.20 -0.18 19.47
C LYS A 13 -4.92 0.10 20.26
N PHE A 14 -3.75 0.03 19.62
CA PHE A 14 -2.45 0.26 20.28
C PHE A 14 -2.01 1.73 20.28
N ALA A 15 -2.60 2.58 19.44
CA ALA A 15 -2.28 4.01 19.38
C ALA A 15 -2.67 4.76 20.66
N GLN A 16 -3.66 4.24 21.42
CA GLN A 16 -4.11 4.84 22.68
C GLN A 16 -3.10 4.67 23.82
N THR A 17 -2.30 3.60 23.80
CA THR A 17 -1.36 3.25 24.88
C THR A 17 0.10 3.37 24.45
N GLY A 18 0.39 3.58 23.17
CA GLY A 18 1.74 3.58 22.63
C GLY A 18 1.98 4.53 21.46
N VAL A 19 3.19 4.41 20.90
CA VAL A 19 3.74 5.29 19.85
C VAL A 19 3.45 4.79 18.43
N VAL A 20 2.64 3.74 18.27
CA VAL A 20 2.36 3.14 16.96
C VAL A 20 1.48 4.07 16.11
N ARG A 21 1.88 4.31 14.87
CA ARG A 21 1.17 5.16 13.90
C ARG A 21 1.18 4.50 12.52
N LEU A 22 0.16 4.79 11.72
CA LEU A 22 0.11 4.42 10.31
C LEU A 22 0.86 5.48 9.48
N GLY A 23 1.88 5.07 8.74
CA GLY A 23 2.63 5.96 7.84
C GLY A 23 1.98 6.14 6.46
N GLY A 24 1.23 5.13 6.01
CA GLY A 24 0.54 5.13 4.72
C GLY A 24 0.41 3.75 4.12
N LEU A 25 -0.19 3.69 2.93
CA LEU A 25 -0.42 2.47 2.18
C LEU A 25 0.58 2.35 1.03
N ILE A 26 1.06 1.13 0.79
CA ILE A 26 1.81 0.78 -0.41
C ILE A 26 0.90 -0.11 -1.25
N CYS A 27 0.55 0.34 -2.44
CA CYS A 27 -0.21 -0.49 -3.38
C CYS A 27 0.78 -1.36 -4.16
N ASN A 28 0.74 -2.68 -3.95
CA ASN A 28 1.43 -3.63 -4.81
C ASN A 28 0.47 -4.09 -5.91
N SER A 29 0.64 -3.54 -7.11
CA SER A 29 -0.38 -3.66 -8.14
C SER A 29 -0.56 -5.09 -8.64
N ARG A 30 -1.82 -5.43 -8.90
CA ARG A 30 -2.22 -6.68 -9.57
C ARG A 30 -2.69 -6.45 -11.01
N LYS A 31 -2.47 -5.24 -11.55
CA LYS A 31 -2.99 -4.79 -12.85
C LYS A 31 -4.51 -4.90 -12.93
N VAL A 32 -5.20 -4.44 -11.88
CA VAL A 32 -6.66 -4.33 -11.87
C VAL A 32 -7.04 -2.91 -12.22
N ASP A 33 -8.14 -2.76 -12.97
CA ASP A 33 -8.67 -1.45 -13.34
C ASP A 33 -9.02 -0.62 -12.10
N ASN A 34 -8.74 0.68 -12.17
CA ASN A 34 -8.97 1.67 -11.11
C ASN A 34 -8.31 1.36 -9.74
N GLU A 35 -7.34 0.43 -9.69
CA GLU A 35 -6.71 -0.01 -8.43
C GLU A 35 -5.98 1.15 -7.73
N ARG A 36 -5.40 2.06 -8.51
CA ARG A 36 -4.68 3.21 -7.96
C ARG A 36 -5.63 4.18 -7.27
N GLU A 37 -6.68 4.57 -7.96
CA GLU A 37 -7.69 5.52 -7.51
C GLU A 37 -8.42 4.97 -6.28
N MET A 38 -8.78 3.69 -6.30
CA MET A 38 -9.41 3.01 -5.18
C MET A 38 -8.52 3.01 -3.92
N ILE A 39 -7.22 2.71 -4.05
CA ILE A 39 -6.31 2.70 -2.90
C ILE A 39 -6.03 4.13 -2.40
N GLN A 40 -6.00 5.13 -3.28
CA GLN A 40 -5.92 6.54 -2.88
C GLN A 40 -7.14 6.97 -2.06
N GLU A 41 -8.35 6.64 -2.50
CA GLU A 41 -9.58 6.95 -1.77
C GLU A 41 -9.64 6.18 -0.44
N PHE A 42 -9.25 4.89 -0.44
CA PHE A 42 -9.15 4.11 0.79
C PHE A 42 -8.15 4.73 1.79
N ALA A 43 -6.97 5.14 1.33
CA ALA A 43 -5.97 5.81 2.16
C ALA A 43 -6.53 7.10 2.78
N LYS A 44 -7.20 7.92 1.97
CA LYS A 44 -7.85 9.16 2.41
C LYS A 44 -8.89 8.89 3.49
N ARG A 45 -9.76 7.88 3.32
CA ARG A 45 -10.78 7.52 4.32
C ARG A 45 -10.16 6.98 5.62
N LEU A 46 -9.03 6.28 5.55
CA LEU A 46 -8.24 5.91 6.72
C LEU A 46 -7.55 7.10 7.41
N GLY A 47 -7.56 8.29 6.80
CA GLY A 47 -6.85 9.48 7.30
C GLY A 47 -5.36 9.48 6.97
N THR A 48 -4.93 8.72 5.97
CA THR A 48 -3.52 8.59 5.56
C THR A 48 -3.34 8.81 4.05
N GLN A 49 -2.18 8.46 3.53
CA GLN A 49 -1.82 8.56 2.11
C GLN A 49 -1.41 7.21 1.52
N MET A 50 -1.53 7.08 0.21
CA MET A 50 -0.82 6.04 -0.52
C MET A 50 0.61 6.53 -0.78
N ILE A 51 1.58 6.01 -0.03
CA ILE A 51 3.00 6.42 -0.10
C ILE A 51 3.55 6.12 -1.50
N HIS A 52 3.22 4.94 -2.04
CA HIS A 52 3.73 4.53 -3.34
C HIS A 52 2.80 3.52 -4.00
N PHE A 53 2.81 3.52 -5.33
CA PHE A 53 2.18 2.51 -6.16
C PHE A 53 3.28 1.72 -6.85
N VAL A 54 3.48 0.46 -6.46
CA VAL A 54 4.47 -0.44 -7.03
C VAL A 54 3.82 -1.18 -8.20
N PRO A 55 4.28 -0.97 -9.44
CA PRO A 55 3.73 -1.66 -10.60
C PRO A 55 4.10 -3.14 -10.61
N ARG A 56 3.34 -3.93 -11.37
CA ARG A 56 3.60 -5.34 -11.58
C ARG A 56 4.64 -5.53 -12.69
N ASP A 57 5.79 -6.08 -12.34
CA ASP A 57 6.91 -6.32 -13.25
C ASP A 57 7.40 -7.78 -13.16
N ASN A 58 7.83 -8.34 -14.31
CA ASN A 58 8.33 -9.71 -14.41
C ASN A 58 9.74 -9.87 -13.81
N ASP A 59 10.52 -8.78 -13.70
CA ASP A 59 11.82 -8.82 -13.05
C ASP A 59 11.72 -9.16 -11.57
N VAL A 60 10.57 -8.93 -10.93
CA VAL A 60 10.30 -9.41 -9.55
C VAL A 60 10.35 -10.93 -9.50
N GLN A 61 9.61 -11.63 -10.36
CA GLN A 61 9.60 -13.10 -10.35
C GLN A 61 10.97 -13.68 -10.74
N ARG A 62 11.67 -13.06 -11.71
CA ARG A 62 13.02 -13.48 -12.10
C ARG A 62 14.02 -13.33 -10.95
N ALA A 63 13.98 -12.21 -10.23
CA ALA A 63 14.82 -11.99 -9.06
C ALA A 63 14.51 -13.00 -7.94
N GLU A 64 13.23 -13.25 -7.65
CA GLU A 64 12.79 -14.22 -6.64
C GLU A 64 13.27 -15.65 -6.95
N ILE A 65 13.18 -16.11 -8.20
CA ILE A 65 13.69 -17.43 -8.63
C ILE A 65 15.20 -17.56 -8.37
N ASN A 66 15.94 -16.46 -8.54
CA ASN A 66 17.37 -16.39 -8.29
C ASN A 66 17.73 -16.08 -6.83
N ARG A 67 16.74 -16.04 -5.92
CA ARG A 67 16.90 -15.70 -4.49
C ARG A 67 17.55 -14.33 -4.27
N LYS A 68 17.27 -13.38 -5.15
CA LYS A 68 17.77 -12.00 -5.11
C LYS A 68 16.62 -11.01 -4.97
N THR A 69 16.94 -9.81 -4.48
CA THR A 69 16.04 -8.66 -4.65
C THR A 69 16.17 -8.12 -6.07
N VAL A 70 15.17 -7.37 -6.56
CA VAL A 70 15.28 -6.72 -7.88
C VAL A 70 16.46 -5.74 -7.93
N ILE A 71 16.77 -5.08 -6.81
CA ILE A 71 17.92 -4.16 -6.70
C ILE A 71 19.25 -4.89 -6.97
N ASP A 72 19.41 -6.13 -6.49
CA ASP A 72 20.61 -6.95 -6.71
C ASP A 72 20.59 -7.70 -8.05
N TRP A 73 19.41 -8.14 -8.49
CA TRP A 73 19.21 -8.88 -9.75
C TRP A 73 19.42 -8.00 -10.99
N ASN A 74 18.69 -6.88 -11.07
CA ASN A 74 18.72 -5.96 -12.20
C ASN A 74 18.60 -4.51 -11.69
N PRO A 75 19.72 -3.91 -11.24
CA PRO A 75 19.72 -2.59 -10.61
C PRO A 75 19.27 -1.45 -11.54
N GLN A 76 19.29 -1.67 -12.86
CA GLN A 76 18.91 -0.69 -13.88
C GLN A 76 17.47 -0.87 -14.38
N SER A 77 16.74 -1.87 -13.87
CA SER A 77 15.33 -2.06 -14.23
C SER A 77 14.44 -0.90 -13.77
N THR A 78 13.34 -0.69 -14.47
CA THR A 78 12.25 0.21 -14.05
C THR A 78 11.77 -0.15 -12.65
N GLN A 79 11.60 -1.44 -12.36
CA GLN A 79 11.18 -1.91 -11.05
C GLN A 79 12.19 -1.61 -9.94
N ALA A 80 13.50 -1.68 -10.22
CA ALA A 80 14.52 -1.23 -9.27
C ALA A 80 14.41 0.27 -8.96
N ALA A 81 14.11 1.09 -9.97
CA ALA A 81 13.86 2.52 -9.78
C ALA A 81 12.62 2.78 -8.90
N GLU A 82 11.53 2.03 -9.12
CA GLU A 82 10.31 2.09 -8.30
C GLU A 82 10.58 1.78 -6.82
N TYR A 83 11.36 0.74 -6.51
CA TYR A 83 11.73 0.45 -5.12
C TYR A 83 12.61 1.53 -4.49
N ARG A 84 13.52 2.15 -5.25
CA ARG A 84 14.31 3.29 -4.75
C ARG A 84 13.44 4.52 -4.50
N ALA A 85 12.44 4.77 -5.35
CA ALA A 85 11.47 5.85 -5.15
C ALA A 85 10.63 5.60 -3.90
N LEU A 86 10.11 4.38 -3.72
CA LEU A 86 9.42 3.96 -2.50
C LEU A 86 10.29 4.15 -1.25
N ALA A 87 11.56 3.73 -1.29
CA ALA A 87 12.47 3.88 -0.17
C ALA A 87 12.67 5.36 0.22
N LYS A 88 12.88 6.24 -0.76
CA LYS A 88 12.97 7.69 -0.53
C LYS A 88 11.67 8.28 0.02
N ALA A 89 10.53 7.83 -0.49
CA ALA A 89 9.22 8.28 -0.02
C ALA A 89 8.96 7.87 1.44
N ILE A 90 9.40 6.67 1.85
CA ILE A 90 9.32 6.21 3.25
C ILE A 90 10.28 7.01 4.14
N ASP A 91 11.54 7.17 3.71
CA ASP A 91 12.58 7.86 4.49
C ASP A 91 12.20 9.32 4.78
N GLY A 92 11.62 10.01 3.78
CA GLY A 92 11.11 11.37 3.93
C GLY A 92 9.67 11.50 4.45
N ASN A 93 9.05 10.42 4.95
CA ASN A 93 7.65 10.45 5.37
C ASN A 93 7.48 10.92 6.83
N ASP A 94 6.94 12.12 6.98
CA ASP A 94 6.55 12.66 8.29
C ASP A 94 5.07 12.44 8.64
N MET A 95 4.23 12.04 7.69
CA MET A 95 2.81 11.77 7.93
C MET A 95 2.65 10.45 8.71
N LYS A 96 2.39 10.57 10.00
CA LYS A 96 2.21 9.44 10.93
C LYS A 96 0.91 9.64 11.70
N VAL A 97 -0.12 8.89 11.35
CA VAL A 97 -1.49 9.12 11.84
C VAL A 97 -1.98 7.99 12.72
N VAL A 98 -2.98 8.28 13.56
CA VAL A 98 -3.85 7.24 14.12
C VAL A 98 -4.93 7.01 13.06
N PRO A 99 -5.02 5.82 12.44
CA PRO A 99 -5.95 5.60 11.34
C PRO A 99 -7.41 5.55 11.82
N THR A 100 -8.33 5.78 10.89
CA THR A 100 -9.78 5.63 11.09
C THR A 100 -10.28 4.46 10.25
N PRO A 101 -10.30 3.21 10.79
CA PRO A 101 -10.74 2.04 10.03
C PRO A 101 -12.20 2.16 9.60
N LEU A 102 -12.49 1.71 8.38
CA LEU A 102 -13.84 1.74 7.82
C LEU A 102 -14.68 0.58 8.39
N LYS A 103 -15.99 0.78 8.45
CA LYS A 103 -16.96 -0.32 8.64
C LYS A 103 -16.95 -1.24 7.43
N ILE A 104 -17.50 -2.44 7.59
CA ILE A 104 -17.47 -3.46 6.54
C ILE A 104 -18.28 -3.01 5.32
N GLU A 105 -19.43 -2.39 5.56
CA GLU A 105 -20.36 -1.90 4.53
C GLU A 105 -19.72 -0.76 3.71
N GLU A 106 -18.97 0.13 4.36
CA GLU A 106 -18.25 1.22 3.69
C GLU A 106 -17.11 0.69 2.82
N LEU A 107 -16.44 -0.37 3.27
CA LEU A 107 -15.36 -1.01 2.53
C LEU A 107 -15.89 -1.77 1.31
N GLU A 108 -17.03 -2.46 1.45
CA GLU A 108 -17.72 -3.13 0.35
C GLU A 108 -18.25 -2.13 -0.67
N GLY A 109 -18.85 -1.03 -0.22
CA GLY A 109 -19.28 0.06 -1.09
C GLY A 109 -18.12 0.62 -1.93
N LEU A 110 -16.95 0.83 -1.31
CA LEU A 110 -15.75 1.28 -2.04
C LEU A 110 -15.28 0.24 -3.06
N LEU A 111 -15.32 -1.05 -2.74
CA LEU A 111 -14.94 -2.13 -3.68
C LEU A 111 -15.89 -2.18 -4.89
N MET A 112 -17.18 -1.99 -4.67
CA MET A 112 -18.20 -1.95 -5.73
C MET A 112 -18.05 -0.72 -6.63
N GLU A 113 -17.85 0.46 -6.04
CA GLU A 113 -17.68 1.74 -6.76
C GLU A 113 -16.52 1.67 -7.77
N TYR A 114 -15.43 0.99 -7.41
CA TYR A 114 -14.23 0.88 -8.25
C TYR A 114 -14.16 -0.43 -9.06
N GLY A 115 -15.25 -1.21 -9.10
CA GLY A 115 -15.43 -2.31 -10.06
C GLY A 115 -14.77 -3.65 -9.71
N LEU A 116 -14.45 -3.91 -8.43
CA LEU A 116 -13.83 -5.18 -8.02
C LEU A 116 -14.82 -6.35 -7.83
N PHE A 117 -16.12 -6.11 -8.00
CA PHE A 117 -17.20 -7.10 -7.84
C PHE A 117 -18.09 -7.27 -9.07
N ASN A 118 -17.64 -6.81 -10.25
CA ASN A 118 -18.36 -7.06 -11.51
C ASN A 118 -18.07 -8.46 -12.07
#